data_AF-A0A086L9B0-F1
#
_entry.id   AF-A0A086L9B0-F1
#
_cell.length_a   1.000
_cell.length_b   1.000
_cell.length_c   1.000
_cell.angle_alpha   90.00
_cell.angle_beta   90.00
_cell.angle_gamma   90.00
#
_symmetry.space_group_name_H-M   'P 1'
#
loop_
_entity.id
_entity.type
_entity.pdbx_description
1 polymer ?
#
loop_
_entity_poly.entity_id
_entity_poly.type
_entity_poly.pdbx_seq_one_letter_code
_entity_poly.pdbx_strand_id
1 'polypeptide(L)'
;MVEQSLKEAEEKALHARRHQGIELYPGGPVDRYGPPRDPSTLLLEPHKLTREERWFQIFFVAAPWIFFLCMLSAPILLAQYHVKKLGERASLARQVAEELMETSDADFFRLCTFQDLREIVEQPLHAFLCFLHPDTISSQVVAPLLRDVASLFKRLGIRASVALVDLSAGVPERMQSELPAALAPHGQLLLPFAFGGQQAAVVDFAETWTAAEIVKAVAAEVPGAQAAMAHTQVRNRRTLARRRDGRKKTRVSRRNRGN
;
A
#
# COMPACT_ATOMS: atom_id res chain seq x y z
N MET A 1 -0.31 77.84 33.53
CA MET A 1 0.74 77.07 32.81
C MET A 1 1.97 76.79 33.68
N VAL A 2 2.55 77.77 34.38
CA VAL A 2 3.78 77.55 35.20
C VAL A 2 3.58 76.58 36.38
N GLU A 3 2.42 76.64 37.05
CA GLU A 3 2.10 75.72 38.16
C GLU A 3 1.90 74.26 37.71
N GLN A 4 1.41 74.05 36.48
CA GLN A 4 1.25 72.70 35.92
C GLN A 4 2.63 72.11 35.56
N SER A 5 3.52 72.91 34.98
CA SER A 5 4.89 72.45 34.69
C SER A 5 5.72 72.17 35.94
N LEU A 6 5.49 72.90 37.04
CA LEU A 6 6.15 72.64 38.32
C LEU A 6 5.64 71.34 38.95
N LYS A 7 4.33 71.10 38.91
CA LYS A 7 3.73 69.84 39.38
C LYS A 7 4.22 68.64 38.56
N GLU A 8 4.32 68.78 37.24
CA GLU A 8 4.87 67.73 36.38
C GLU A 8 6.36 67.46 36.65
N ALA A 9 7.15 68.50 36.94
CA ALA A 9 8.55 68.36 37.29
C ALA A 9 8.74 67.70 38.66
N GLU A 10 7.92 68.09 39.65
CA GLU A 10 7.89 67.44 40.98
C GLU A 10 7.47 65.99 40.87
N GLU A 11 6.44 65.67 40.09
CA GLU A 11 5.97 64.31 39.88
C GLU A 11 7.04 63.44 39.20
N LYS A 12 7.75 63.98 38.19
CA LYS A 12 8.90 63.31 37.57
C LYS A 12 10.06 63.07 38.55
N ALA A 13 10.38 64.04 39.40
CA ALA A 13 11.42 63.90 40.42
C ALA A 13 11.04 62.87 41.49
N LEU A 14 9.76 62.82 41.86
CA LEU A 14 9.22 61.86 42.82
C LEU A 14 9.16 60.46 42.21
N HIS A 15 8.84 60.33 40.92
CA HIS A 15 8.96 59.08 40.17
C HIS A 15 10.41 58.59 40.13
N ALA A 16 11.36 59.45 39.78
CA ALA A 16 12.79 59.10 39.72
C ALA A 16 13.33 58.63 41.08
N ARG A 17 12.95 59.28 42.19
CA ARG A 17 13.33 58.85 43.55
C ARG A 17 12.69 57.53 43.96
N ARG A 18 11.44 57.26 43.55
CA ARG A 18 10.79 55.95 43.77
C ARG A 18 11.51 54.84 43.00
N HIS A 19 11.94 55.09 41.77
CA HIS A 19 12.74 54.13 41.00
C HIS A 19 14.10 53.84 41.65
N GLN A 20 14.80 54.87 42.17
CA GLN A 20 16.06 54.67 42.89
C GLN A 20 15.91 53.81 44.15
N GLY A 21 14.83 53.98 44.92
CA GLY A 21 14.56 53.17 46.11
C GLY A 21 14.27 51.70 45.82
N ILE A 22 13.72 51.39 44.64
CA ILE A 22 13.43 50.02 44.18
C ILE A 22 14.72 49.34 43.68
N GLU A 23 15.62 50.08 43.03
CA GLU A 23 16.89 49.55 42.49
C GLU A 23 17.95 49.21 43.55
N LEU A 24 17.84 49.77 44.77
CA LEU A 24 18.80 49.57 45.86
C LEU A 24 18.76 48.16 46.49
N TYR A 25 17.67 47.41 46.31
CA TYR A 25 17.51 46.04 46.85
C TYR A 25 16.97 45.09 45.77
N PRO A 26 17.84 44.53 44.90
CA PRO A 26 17.44 43.51 43.94
C PRO A 26 16.85 42.30 44.70
N GLY A 27 15.59 41.95 44.39
CA GLY A 27 14.86 40.88 45.07
C GLY A 27 14.05 41.30 46.31
N GLY A 28 13.91 42.60 46.58
CA GLY A 28 13.01 43.10 47.62
C GLY A 28 11.51 42.87 47.31
N PRO A 29 10.60 42.94 48.30
CA PRO A 29 9.17 42.68 48.11
C PRO A 29 8.50 43.54 47.03
N VAL A 30 9.04 44.75 46.80
CA VAL A 30 8.51 45.73 45.83
C VAL A 30 9.04 45.49 44.41
N ASP A 31 10.26 44.95 44.26
CA ASP A 31 10.92 44.66 42.97
C ASP A 31 10.16 43.57 42.18
N ARG A 32 9.43 42.71 42.89
CA ARG A 32 8.53 41.68 42.32
C ARG A 32 7.39 42.27 41.49
N TYR A 33 6.94 43.49 41.81
CA TYR A 33 5.82 44.16 41.12
C TYR A 33 6.31 45.19 40.09
N GLY A 34 7.63 45.41 40.01
CA GLY A 34 8.22 46.29 39.01
C GLY A 34 8.17 45.66 37.61
N PRO A 35 8.07 46.47 36.54
CA PRO A 35 8.11 45.96 35.18
C PRO A 35 9.40 45.16 34.92
N PRO A 36 9.40 44.21 33.98
CA PRO A 36 10.61 43.53 33.54
C PRO A 36 11.66 44.54 33.06
N ARG A 37 12.95 44.30 33.32
CA ARG A 37 14.03 45.16 32.80
C ARG A 37 14.14 45.03 31.29
N ASP A 38 13.81 43.86 30.76
CA ASP A 38 13.73 43.60 29.32
C ASP A 38 12.28 43.27 28.90
N PRO A 39 11.62 44.12 28.10
CA PRO A 39 10.23 43.93 27.68
C PRO A 39 10.03 42.75 26.72
N SER A 40 11.12 42.18 26.17
CA SER A 40 11.06 41.04 25.25
C SER A 40 11.13 39.67 25.93
N THR A 41 11.32 39.65 27.25
CA THR A 41 11.47 38.40 27.99
C THR A 41 10.11 37.70 28.20
N LEU A 42 10.00 36.48 27.68
CA LEU A 42 8.82 35.62 27.88
C LEU A 42 8.69 35.14 29.33
N LEU A 43 9.83 35.07 30.04
CA LEU A 43 9.95 34.55 31.40
C LEU A 43 10.24 35.70 32.36
N LEU A 44 9.57 35.71 33.52
CA LEU A 44 9.93 36.58 34.63
C LEU A 44 11.38 36.33 35.06
N GLU A 45 12.03 37.42 35.45
CA GLU A 45 13.45 37.41 35.76
C GLU A 45 13.75 36.56 37.01
N PRO A 46 14.82 35.74 36.97
CA PRO A 46 15.08 34.75 38.01
C PRO A 46 15.43 35.35 39.38
N HIS A 47 15.76 36.64 39.46
CA HIS A 47 16.04 37.35 40.71
C HIS A 47 14.78 37.91 41.39
N LYS A 48 13.63 37.92 40.70
CA LYS A 48 12.32 38.36 41.23
C LYS A 48 11.48 37.21 41.79
N LEU A 49 11.95 35.98 41.62
CA LEU A 49 11.22 34.75 41.94
C LEU A 49 11.95 33.98 43.04
N THR A 50 11.18 33.27 43.87
CA THR A 50 11.77 32.24 44.73
C THR A 50 12.24 31.04 43.90
N ARG A 51 13.10 30.20 44.47
CA ARG A 51 13.62 29.00 43.78
C ARG A 51 12.49 28.06 43.33
N GLU A 52 11.43 27.95 44.13
CA GLU A 52 10.26 27.11 43.85
C GLU A 52 9.41 27.71 42.72
N GLU A 53 9.15 29.02 42.76
CA GLU A 53 8.39 29.73 41.73
C GLU A 53 9.09 29.68 40.37
N ARG A 54 10.42 29.75 40.35
CA ARG A 54 11.22 29.60 39.13
C ARG A 54 11.04 28.21 38.50
N TRP A 55 11.04 27.16 39.31
CA TRP A 55 10.78 25.80 38.82
C TRP A 55 9.36 25.66 38.28
N PHE A 56 8.39 26.23 38.98
CA PHE A 56 6.99 26.23 38.55
C PHE A 56 6.83 26.94 37.20
N GLN A 57 7.45 28.10 37.03
CA GLN A 57 7.41 28.85 35.77
C GLN A 57 8.05 28.07 34.61
N ILE A 58 9.21 27.45 34.82
CA ILE A 58 9.84 26.62 33.78
C ILE A 58 8.93 25.45 33.41
N PHE A 59 8.36 24.76 34.40
CA PHE A 59 7.48 23.64 34.17
C PHE A 59 6.22 24.04 33.40
N PHE A 60 5.53 25.10 33.81
CA PHE A 60 4.29 25.56 33.16
C PHE A 60 4.51 26.14 31.78
N VAL A 61 5.69 26.68 31.49
CA VAL A 61 6.03 27.15 30.14
C VAL A 61 6.46 25.98 29.26
N ALA A 62 7.29 25.06 29.75
CA ALA A 62 7.79 23.94 28.96
C ALA A 62 6.74 22.83 28.73
N ALA A 63 5.89 22.54 29.73
CA ALA A 63 4.94 21.43 29.66
C ALA A 63 3.96 21.55 28.47
N PRO A 64 3.32 22.70 28.18
CA PRO A 64 2.46 22.84 27.01
C PRO A 64 3.19 22.55 25.69
N TRP A 65 4.45 22.99 25.56
CA TRP A 65 5.26 22.70 24.37
C TRP A 65 5.59 21.20 24.25
N ILE A 66 5.94 20.55 25.37
CA ILE A 66 6.18 19.10 25.39
C ILE A 66 4.89 18.35 25.00
N PHE A 67 3.75 18.70 25.60
CA PHE A 67 2.46 18.11 25.27
C PHE A 67 2.06 18.34 23.81
N PHE A 68 2.31 19.55 23.28
CA PHE A 68 2.08 19.87 21.88
C PHE A 68 2.94 19.01 20.95
N LEU A 69 4.23 18.86 21.25
CA LEU A 69 5.13 17.99 20.49
C LEU A 69 4.72 16.51 20.57
N CYS A 70 4.28 16.05 21.75
CA CYS A 70 3.72 14.71 21.93
C CYS A 70 2.44 14.52 21.11
N MET A 71 1.50 15.47 21.13
CA MET A 71 0.28 15.40 20.31
C MET A 71 0.57 15.45 18.82
N LEU A 72 1.59 16.19 18.39
CA LEU A 72 1.98 16.27 16.98
C LEU A 72 2.67 14.97 16.50
N SER A 73 3.52 14.37 17.35
CA SER A 73 4.29 13.17 17.02
C SER A 73 3.49 11.87 17.16
N ALA A 74 2.55 11.80 18.11
CA ALA A 74 1.72 10.63 18.36
C ALA A 74 1.00 10.08 17.10
N PRO A 75 0.30 10.88 16.26
CA PRO A 75 -0.37 10.35 15.08
C PRO A 75 0.62 9.81 14.04
N ILE A 76 1.81 10.42 13.92
CA ILE A 76 2.86 9.97 12.99
C ILE A 76 3.42 8.62 13.45
N LEU A 77 3.73 8.50 14.74
CA LEU A 77 4.21 7.25 15.32
C LEU A 77 3.17 6.13 15.23
N LEU A 78 1.90 6.47 15.47
CA LEU A 78 0.80 5.53 15.38
C LEU A 78 0.59 5.06 13.93
N ALA A 79 0.65 5.97 12.96
CA ALA A 79 0.60 5.63 11.54
C ALA A 79 1.76 4.71 11.13
N GLN A 80 2.99 5.05 11.52
CA GLN A 80 4.17 4.20 11.25
C GLN A 80 4.03 2.82 11.88
N TYR A 81 3.55 2.75 13.12
CA TYR A 81 3.29 1.48 13.80
C TYR A 81 2.24 0.64 13.05
N HIS A 82 1.12 1.23 12.65
CA HIS A 82 0.08 0.51 11.92
C HIS A 82 0.53 0.08 10.53
N VAL A 83 1.25 0.92 9.79
CA VAL A 83 1.79 0.57 8.47
C VAL A 83 2.75 -0.62 8.61
N LYS A 84 3.65 -0.58 9.59
CA LYS A 84 4.58 -1.68 9.85
C LYS A 84 3.84 -2.97 10.22
N LYS A 85 2.87 -2.88 11.14
CA LYS A 85 2.06 -4.03 11.59
C LYS A 85 1.18 -4.60 10.46
N LEU A 86 0.66 -3.76 9.58
CA LEU A 86 -0.07 -4.19 8.39
C LEU A 86 0.87 -4.91 7.41
N GLY A 87 2.08 -4.40 7.21
CA GLY A 87 3.12 -5.05 6.41
C GLY A 87 3.50 -6.44 6.96
N GLU A 88 3.72 -6.55 8.27
CA GLU A 88 4.02 -7.82 8.95
C GLU A 88 2.86 -8.83 8.83
N ARG A 89 1.62 -8.36 8.97
CA ARG A 89 0.42 -9.19 8.76
C ARG A 89 0.27 -9.64 7.32
N ALA A 90 0.51 -8.75 6.37
CA ALA A 90 0.47 -9.08 4.95
C ALA A 90 1.55 -10.12 4.58
N SER A 91 2.77 -9.99 5.13
CA SER A 91 3.82 -10.98 4.88
C SER A 91 3.51 -12.34 5.51
N LEU A 92 2.96 -12.37 6.72
CA LEU A 92 2.58 -13.63 7.38
C LEU A 92 1.43 -14.29 6.63
N ALA A 93 0.38 -13.54 6.28
CA ALA A 93 -0.74 -14.07 5.50
C ALA A 93 -0.27 -14.61 4.15
N ARG A 94 0.68 -13.93 3.49
CA ARG A 94 1.30 -14.42 2.26
C ARG A 94 2.07 -15.72 2.48
N GLN A 95 2.85 -15.85 3.56
CA GLN A 95 3.57 -17.09 3.85
C GLN A 95 2.62 -18.25 4.10
N VAL A 96 1.56 -18.03 4.90
CA VAL A 96 0.52 -19.03 5.16
C VAL A 96 -0.21 -19.39 3.87
N ALA A 97 -0.51 -18.41 3.03
CA ALA A 97 -1.09 -18.62 1.71
C ALA A 97 -0.21 -19.51 0.82
N GLU A 98 1.09 -19.21 0.74
CA GLU A 98 2.07 -19.99 -0.01
C GLU A 98 2.13 -21.45 0.53
N GLU A 99 2.12 -21.64 1.85
CA GLU A 99 2.10 -22.96 2.49
C GLU A 99 0.80 -23.74 2.19
N LEU A 100 -0.35 -23.07 2.24
CA LEU A 100 -1.65 -23.66 1.90
C LEU A 100 -1.73 -24.03 0.41
N MET A 101 -1.13 -23.21 -0.47
CA MET A 101 -1.04 -23.50 -1.89
C MET A 101 -0.14 -24.71 -2.19
N GLU A 102 0.96 -24.87 -1.45
CA GLU A 102 1.87 -26.00 -1.60
C GLU A 102 1.24 -27.33 -1.18
N THR A 103 0.43 -27.30 -0.13
CA THR A 103 -0.24 -28.48 0.44
C THR A 103 -1.55 -28.84 -0.25
N SER A 104 -2.12 -27.95 -1.06
CA SER A 104 -3.37 -28.19 -1.79
C SER A 104 -3.17 -29.12 -3.00
N ASP A 105 -4.03 -30.14 -3.09
CA ASP A 105 -4.09 -31.11 -4.20
C ASP A 105 -5.24 -30.80 -5.19
N ALA A 106 -5.62 -29.53 -5.33
CA ALA A 106 -6.77 -29.18 -6.16
C ALA A 106 -6.49 -29.36 -7.67
N ASP A 107 -7.55 -29.66 -8.41
CA ASP A 107 -7.50 -29.82 -9.86
C ASP A 107 -7.20 -28.50 -10.58
N PHE A 108 -6.29 -28.56 -11.57
CA PHE A 108 -5.94 -27.41 -12.41
C PHE A 108 -7.05 -27.01 -13.38
N PHE A 109 -8.01 -27.90 -13.67
CA PHE A 109 -9.14 -27.64 -14.56
C PHE A 109 -10.42 -28.20 -13.96
N ARG A 110 -11.45 -27.34 -13.80
CA ARG A 110 -12.75 -27.75 -13.27
C ARG A 110 -13.88 -27.20 -14.14
N LEU A 111 -14.83 -28.06 -14.47
CA LEU A 111 -16.13 -27.65 -15.02
C LEU A 111 -17.11 -27.62 -13.86
N CYS A 112 -17.75 -26.48 -13.63
CA CYS A 112 -18.56 -26.22 -12.44
C CYS A 112 -19.80 -25.43 -12.82
N THR A 113 -20.88 -25.61 -12.06
CA THR A 113 -22.05 -24.73 -12.16
C THR A 113 -21.85 -23.51 -11.28
N PHE A 114 -22.74 -22.52 -11.41
CA PHE A 114 -22.74 -21.36 -10.53
C PHE A 114 -22.81 -21.73 -9.03
N GLN A 115 -23.49 -22.83 -8.67
CA GLN A 115 -23.63 -23.26 -7.27
C GLN A 115 -22.31 -23.79 -6.69
N ASP A 116 -21.50 -24.44 -7.52
CA ASP A 116 -20.21 -25.01 -7.13
C ASP A 116 -19.09 -23.97 -7.03
N LEU A 117 -19.37 -22.72 -7.45
CA LEU A 117 -18.41 -21.61 -7.39
C LEU A 117 -17.92 -21.36 -5.96
N ARG A 118 -18.77 -21.63 -4.96
CA ARG A 118 -18.41 -21.55 -3.55
C ARG A 118 -17.18 -22.40 -3.22
N GLU A 119 -17.11 -23.62 -3.75
CA GLU A 119 -15.98 -24.52 -3.49
C GLU A 119 -14.68 -23.98 -4.09
N ILE A 120 -14.76 -23.26 -5.21
CA ILE A 120 -13.59 -22.66 -5.86
C ILE A 120 -13.10 -21.45 -5.08
N VAL A 121 -14.01 -20.64 -4.54
CA VAL A 121 -13.66 -19.49 -3.70
C VAL A 121 -13.04 -19.93 -2.37
N GLU A 122 -13.46 -21.07 -1.83
CA GLU A 122 -12.91 -21.63 -0.59
C GLU A 122 -11.51 -22.25 -0.77
N GLN A 123 -11.06 -22.50 -2.01
CA GLN A 123 -9.73 -23.04 -2.28
C GLN A 123 -8.64 -21.99 -2.07
N PRO A 124 -7.49 -22.36 -1.48
CA PRO A 124 -6.37 -21.46 -1.29
C PRO A 124 -5.58 -21.23 -2.59
N LEU A 125 -6.18 -21.39 -3.78
CA LEU A 125 -5.51 -21.31 -5.07
C LEU A 125 -6.03 -20.14 -5.89
N HIS A 126 -5.15 -19.49 -6.65
CA HIS A 126 -5.57 -18.52 -7.65
C HIS A 126 -6.43 -19.23 -8.70
N ALA A 127 -7.57 -18.67 -9.07
CA ALA A 127 -8.48 -19.30 -10.03
C ALA A 127 -8.78 -18.34 -11.18
N PHE A 128 -8.54 -18.78 -12.42
CA PHE A 128 -9.08 -18.11 -13.59
C PHE A 128 -10.48 -18.66 -13.86
N LEU A 129 -11.49 -17.87 -13.56
CA LEU A 129 -12.90 -18.16 -13.77
C LEU A 129 -13.30 -17.71 -15.18
N CYS A 130 -13.99 -18.58 -15.91
CA CYS A 130 -14.61 -18.22 -17.18
C CYS A 130 -16.08 -18.57 -17.14
N PHE A 131 -16.94 -17.56 -17.22
CA PHE A 131 -18.39 -17.71 -17.26
C PHE A 131 -18.85 -17.91 -18.71
N LEU A 132 -19.58 -18.99 -18.96
CA LEU A 132 -20.10 -19.36 -20.26
C LEU A 132 -21.57 -19.73 -20.21
N HIS A 133 -22.26 -19.48 -21.32
CA HIS A 133 -23.57 -20.06 -21.61
C HIS A 133 -23.38 -21.13 -22.69
N PRO A 134 -23.83 -22.39 -22.49
CA PRO A 134 -23.55 -23.51 -23.40
C PRO A 134 -24.10 -23.29 -24.82
N ASP A 135 -25.16 -22.50 -24.95
CA ASP A 135 -25.79 -22.18 -26.24
C ASP A 135 -24.99 -21.19 -27.10
N THR A 136 -23.87 -20.67 -26.61
CA THR A 136 -23.03 -19.71 -27.34
C THR A 136 -21.92 -20.42 -28.11
N ILE A 137 -21.66 -19.99 -29.36
CA ILE A 137 -20.57 -20.53 -30.20
C ILE A 137 -19.20 -20.30 -29.52
N SER A 138 -19.06 -19.21 -28.77
CA SER A 138 -17.84 -18.90 -28.00
C SER A 138 -17.49 -19.99 -27.00
N SER A 139 -18.49 -20.66 -26.41
CA SER A 139 -18.25 -21.75 -25.45
C SER A 139 -17.51 -22.94 -26.06
N GLN A 140 -17.78 -23.26 -27.33
CA GLN A 140 -17.17 -24.39 -28.04
C GLN A 140 -15.68 -24.17 -28.33
N VAL A 141 -15.25 -22.91 -28.46
CA VAL A 141 -13.85 -22.54 -28.72
C VAL A 141 -13.09 -22.29 -27.42
N VAL A 142 -13.73 -21.67 -26.44
CA VAL A 142 -13.08 -21.27 -25.18
C VAL A 142 -12.86 -22.45 -24.24
N ALA A 143 -13.78 -23.41 -24.16
CA ALA A 143 -13.63 -24.58 -23.30
C ALA A 143 -12.34 -25.40 -23.59
N PRO A 144 -12.03 -25.80 -24.85
CA PRO A 144 -10.78 -26.51 -25.14
C PRO A 144 -9.55 -25.63 -24.93
N LEU A 145 -9.63 -24.33 -25.25
CA LEU A 145 -8.55 -23.37 -24.99
C LEU A 145 -8.18 -23.34 -23.49
N LEU A 146 -9.17 -23.29 -22.61
CA LEU A 146 -8.96 -23.26 -21.17
C LEU A 146 -8.39 -24.57 -20.62
N ARG A 147 -8.80 -25.70 -21.19
CA ARG A 147 -8.20 -27.00 -20.87
C ARG A 147 -6.71 -27.03 -21.25
N ASP A 148 -6.36 -26.47 -22.40
CA ASP A 148 -4.97 -26.37 -22.83
C ASP A 148 -4.17 -25.43 -21.92
N VAL A 149 -4.73 -24.28 -21.53
CA VAL A 149 -4.12 -23.35 -20.57
C VAL A 149 -3.88 -24.02 -19.22
N ALA A 150 -4.87 -24.76 -18.69
CA ALA A 150 -4.72 -25.51 -17.45
C ALA A 150 -3.60 -26.57 -17.54
N SER A 151 -3.51 -27.26 -18.70
CA SER A 151 -2.43 -28.22 -18.95
C SER A 151 -1.05 -27.55 -18.97
N LEU A 152 -0.97 -26.32 -19.50
CA LEU A 152 0.25 -25.53 -19.49
C LEU A 152 0.62 -25.09 -18.08
N PHE A 153 -0.34 -24.66 -17.27
CA PHE A 153 -0.11 -24.32 -15.87
C PHE A 153 0.46 -25.51 -15.09
N LYS A 154 -0.15 -26.69 -15.25
CA LYS A 154 0.36 -27.93 -14.66
C LYS A 154 1.79 -28.25 -15.09
N ARG A 155 2.10 -28.16 -16.40
CA ARG A 155 3.45 -28.43 -16.94
C ARG A 155 4.51 -27.44 -16.47
N LEU A 156 4.12 -26.20 -16.23
CA LEU A 156 5.01 -25.12 -15.80
C LEU A 156 5.10 -25.00 -14.27
N GLY A 157 4.34 -25.82 -13.53
CA GLY A 157 4.28 -25.74 -12.06
C GLY A 157 3.58 -24.47 -11.54
N ILE A 158 2.75 -23.83 -12.36
CA ILE A 158 2.00 -22.63 -11.98
C ILE A 158 0.80 -23.08 -11.14
N ARG A 159 0.76 -22.69 -9.86
CA ARG A 159 -0.31 -23.00 -8.91
C ARG A 159 -1.53 -22.08 -9.11
N ALA A 160 -2.16 -22.21 -10.27
CA ALA A 160 -3.43 -21.56 -10.58
C ALA A 160 -4.40 -22.58 -11.19
N SER A 161 -5.64 -22.60 -10.72
CA SER A 161 -6.72 -23.40 -11.27
C SER A 161 -7.45 -22.62 -12.37
N VAL A 162 -8.04 -23.35 -13.31
CA VAL A 162 -8.88 -22.80 -14.36
C VAL A 162 -10.26 -23.41 -14.19
N ALA A 163 -11.25 -22.56 -13.92
CA ALA A 163 -12.62 -23.00 -13.70
C ALA A 163 -13.53 -22.47 -14.81
N LEU A 164 -14.26 -23.38 -15.42
CA LEU A 164 -15.30 -23.08 -16.40
C LEU A 164 -16.65 -23.12 -15.70
N VAL A 165 -17.30 -21.97 -15.61
CA VAL A 165 -18.57 -21.78 -14.91
C VAL A 165 -19.72 -21.78 -15.91
N ASP A 166 -20.58 -22.78 -15.80
CA ASP A 166 -21.80 -22.88 -16.59
C ASP A 166 -22.90 -22.01 -15.97
N LEU A 167 -23.40 -21.05 -16.76
CA LEU A 167 -24.48 -20.13 -16.38
C LEU A 167 -25.89 -20.69 -16.66
N SER A 168 -26.02 -21.82 -17.37
CA SER A 168 -27.32 -22.41 -17.74
C SER A 168 -28.15 -22.87 -16.54
N ALA A 169 -27.48 -23.27 -15.45
CA ALA A 169 -28.12 -23.78 -14.23
C ALA A 169 -28.77 -22.69 -13.35
N GLY A 170 -28.84 -21.45 -13.83
CA GLY A 170 -29.55 -20.33 -13.20
C GLY A 170 -28.66 -19.52 -12.25
N VAL A 171 -28.29 -18.32 -12.69
CA VAL A 171 -27.65 -17.31 -11.84
C VAL A 171 -28.70 -16.67 -10.91
N PRO A 172 -28.44 -16.52 -9.60
CA PRO A 172 -29.33 -15.80 -8.69
C PRO A 172 -29.65 -14.40 -9.20
N GLU A 173 -30.92 -13.98 -9.12
CA GLU A 173 -31.40 -12.69 -9.65
C GLU A 173 -30.56 -11.49 -9.16
N ARG A 174 -30.08 -11.53 -7.92
CA ARG A 174 -29.24 -10.48 -7.33
C ARG A 174 -27.89 -10.28 -8.04
N MET A 175 -27.36 -11.32 -8.69
CA MET A 175 -26.09 -11.26 -9.42
C MET A 175 -26.24 -11.04 -10.91
N GLN A 176 -27.45 -11.18 -11.46
CA GLN A 176 -27.70 -10.93 -12.88
C GLN A 176 -27.41 -9.46 -13.26
N SER A 177 -27.57 -8.51 -12.33
CA SER A 177 -27.23 -7.10 -12.54
C SER A 177 -25.73 -6.80 -12.46
N GLU A 178 -24.94 -7.68 -11.84
CA GLU A 178 -23.48 -7.50 -11.69
C GLU A 178 -22.71 -8.14 -12.84
N LEU A 179 -23.31 -9.10 -13.55
CA LEU A 179 -22.74 -9.69 -14.74
C LEU A 179 -22.88 -8.73 -15.93
N PRO A 180 -21.82 -8.52 -16.73
CA PRO A 180 -21.91 -7.66 -17.90
C PRO A 180 -22.98 -8.15 -18.89
N ALA A 181 -23.68 -7.18 -19.50
CA ALA A 181 -24.81 -7.46 -20.41
C ALA A 181 -24.42 -8.30 -21.66
N ALA A 182 -23.13 -8.36 -21.99
CA ALA A 182 -22.59 -9.25 -23.01
C ALA A 182 -22.29 -10.63 -22.39
N LEU A 183 -23.30 -11.51 -22.36
CA LEU A 183 -23.15 -12.89 -21.93
C LEU A 183 -22.07 -13.62 -22.75
N ALA A 184 -21.15 -14.29 -22.03
CA ALA A 184 -20.21 -15.33 -22.46
C ALA A 184 -19.37 -15.10 -23.74
N PRO A 185 -18.02 -15.05 -23.66
CA PRO A 185 -17.19 -15.42 -22.51
C PRO A 185 -16.78 -14.22 -21.64
N HIS A 186 -17.07 -14.29 -20.34
CA HIS A 186 -16.57 -13.33 -19.34
C HIS A 186 -15.50 -14.01 -18.48
N GLY A 187 -14.33 -13.39 -18.35
CA GLY A 187 -13.20 -13.94 -17.61
C GLY A 187 -12.96 -13.14 -16.34
N GLN A 188 -12.67 -13.81 -15.23
CA GLN A 188 -12.31 -13.18 -13.97
C GLN A 188 -11.15 -13.93 -13.32
N LEU A 189 -10.24 -13.21 -12.70
CA LEU A 189 -9.17 -13.77 -11.89
C LEU A 189 -9.52 -13.61 -10.43
N LEU A 190 -9.66 -14.74 -9.73
CA LEU A 190 -9.87 -14.81 -8.30
C LEU A 190 -8.52 -14.90 -7.59
N LEU A 191 -8.28 -13.94 -6.69
CA LEU A 191 -7.09 -13.81 -5.88
C LEU A 191 -7.47 -14.04 -4.41
N PRO A 192 -7.39 -15.28 -3.89
CA PRO A 192 -7.92 -15.64 -2.55
C PRO A 192 -7.25 -14.89 -1.40
N PHE A 193 -6.09 -14.27 -1.63
CA PHE A 193 -5.29 -13.58 -0.60
C PHE A 193 -5.05 -12.10 -0.88
N ALA A 194 -5.91 -11.44 -1.65
CA ALA A 194 -5.83 -9.99 -1.85
C ALA A 194 -6.09 -9.26 -0.51
N PHE A 195 -5.03 -8.77 0.14
CA PHE A 195 -5.13 -8.19 1.49
C PHE A 195 -5.21 -6.65 1.46
N GLY A 196 -6.04 -6.08 2.33
CA GLY A 196 -5.95 -4.68 2.74
C GLY A 196 -6.34 -3.62 1.69
N GLY A 197 -7.09 -4.00 0.66
CA GLY A 197 -7.57 -3.07 -0.38
C GLY A 197 -6.48 -2.57 -1.35
N GLN A 198 -5.26 -3.12 -1.30
CA GLN A 198 -4.19 -2.77 -2.24
C GLN A 198 -4.31 -3.50 -3.59
N GLN A 199 -4.94 -4.67 -3.60
CA GLN A 199 -5.27 -5.43 -4.80
C GLN A 199 -6.73 -5.89 -4.71
N ALA A 200 -7.42 -5.93 -5.84
CA ALA A 200 -8.78 -6.43 -5.90
C ALA A 200 -8.78 -7.96 -5.73
N ALA A 201 -9.69 -8.50 -4.92
CA ALA A 201 -9.85 -9.95 -4.75
C ALA A 201 -10.35 -10.63 -6.03
N VAL A 202 -10.99 -9.86 -6.92
CA VAL A 202 -11.45 -10.30 -8.24
C VAL A 202 -11.01 -9.25 -9.26
N VAL A 203 -10.38 -9.70 -10.34
CA VAL A 203 -9.94 -8.84 -11.45
C VAL A 203 -10.62 -9.31 -12.73
N ASP A 204 -11.33 -8.41 -13.41
CA ASP A 204 -11.96 -8.73 -14.69
C ASP A 204 -10.92 -8.89 -15.81
N PHE A 205 -11.09 -9.93 -16.63
CA PHE A 205 -10.31 -10.15 -17.83
C PHE A 205 -10.97 -9.41 -19.01
N ALA A 206 -10.40 -8.27 -19.37
CA ALA A 206 -10.89 -7.42 -20.47
C ALA A 206 -10.05 -7.53 -21.76
N GLU A 207 -9.03 -8.40 -21.79
CA GLU A 207 -8.16 -8.56 -22.95
C GLU A 207 -8.73 -9.53 -24.00
N THR A 208 -8.01 -9.71 -25.11
CA THR A 208 -8.43 -10.65 -26.17
C THR A 208 -8.39 -12.09 -25.67
N TRP A 209 -9.41 -12.88 -26.04
CA TRP A 209 -9.52 -14.30 -25.70
C TRP A 209 -8.52 -15.16 -26.48
N THR A 210 -7.25 -15.10 -26.06
CA THR A 210 -6.16 -15.94 -26.56
C THR A 210 -5.39 -16.55 -25.40
N ALA A 211 -4.81 -17.73 -25.59
CA ALA A 211 -3.98 -18.37 -24.56
C ALA A 211 -2.82 -17.47 -24.09
N ALA A 212 -2.25 -16.67 -24.99
CA ALA A 212 -1.14 -15.78 -24.67
C ALA A 212 -1.55 -14.65 -23.71
N GLU A 213 -2.67 -13.97 -24.00
CA GLU A 213 -3.15 -12.88 -23.13
C GLU A 213 -3.71 -13.42 -21.81
N ILE A 214 -4.36 -14.60 -21.79
CA ILE A 214 -4.80 -15.25 -20.54
C ILE A 214 -3.59 -15.54 -19.64
N VAL A 215 -2.53 -16.15 -20.19
CA VAL A 215 -1.32 -16.45 -19.42
C VAL A 215 -0.64 -15.18 -18.92
N LYS A 216 -0.62 -14.11 -19.72
CA LYS A 216 -0.04 -12.82 -19.36
C LYS A 216 -0.86 -12.10 -18.28
N ALA A 217 -2.19 -12.14 -18.35
CA ALA A 217 -3.08 -11.61 -17.33
C ALA A 217 -2.87 -12.35 -15.99
N VAL A 218 -2.80 -13.68 -16.03
CA VAL A 218 -2.46 -14.48 -14.83
C VAL A 218 -1.06 -14.16 -14.32
N ALA A 219 -0.09 -13.96 -15.19
CA ALA A 219 1.28 -13.61 -14.80
C ALA A 219 1.47 -12.19 -14.27
N ALA A 220 0.53 -11.28 -14.51
CA ALA A 220 0.57 -9.95 -13.91
C ALA A 220 0.31 -10.02 -12.39
N GLU A 221 -0.56 -10.94 -11.97
CA GLU A 221 -1.03 -11.04 -10.59
C GLU A 221 -0.44 -12.25 -9.83
N VAL A 222 -0.05 -13.31 -10.54
CA VAL A 222 0.47 -14.56 -9.94
C VAL A 222 1.99 -14.65 -10.15
N PRO A 223 2.80 -14.52 -9.07
CA PRO A 223 4.27 -14.53 -9.16
C PRO A 223 4.84 -15.80 -9.80
N GLY A 224 4.24 -16.97 -9.53
CA GLY A 224 4.65 -18.24 -10.14
C GLY A 224 4.50 -18.25 -11.66
N ALA A 225 3.43 -17.64 -12.19
CA ALA A 225 3.22 -17.49 -13.63
C ALA A 225 4.21 -16.48 -14.24
N GLN A 226 4.50 -15.38 -13.54
CA GLN A 226 5.52 -14.41 -13.95
C GLN A 226 6.91 -15.05 -14.11
N ALA A 227 7.33 -15.84 -13.12
CA ALA A 227 8.60 -16.55 -13.14
C ALA A 227 8.68 -17.56 -14.30
N ALA A 228 7.61 -18.34 -14.53
CA ALA A 228 7.53 -19.29 -15.63
C ALA A 228 7.59 -18.61 -17.01
N MET A 229 6.92 -17.46 -17.18
CA MET A 229 7.00 -16.66 -18.40
C MET A 229 8.41 -16.13 -18.66
N ALA A 230 9.06 -15.55 -17.65
CA ALA A 230 10.42 -15.03 -17.76
C ALA A 230 11.42 -16.12 -18.18
N HIS A 231 11.33 -17.30 -17.57
CA HIS A 231 12.16 -18.46 -17.90
C HIS A 231 11.98 -18.90 -19.37
N THR A 232 10.74 -18.90 -19.85
CA THR A 232 10.39 -19.30 -21.23
C THR A 232 10.91 -18.30 -22.26
N GLN A 233 10.81 -16.99 -21.98
CA GLN A 233 11.34 -15.94 -22.84
C GLN A 233 12.88 -16.01 -22.98
N VAL A 234 13.58 -16.28 -21.87
CA VAL A 234 15.04 -16.46 -21.88
C VAL A 234 15.45 -17.68 -22.70
N ARG A 235 14.75 -18.81 -22.55
CA ARG A 235 15.00 -20.02 -23.33
C ARG A 235 14.81 -19.78 -24.83
N ASN A 236 13.74 -19.10 -25.22
CA ASN A 236 13.46 -18.78 -26.62
C ASN A 236 14.50 -17.82 -27.24
N ARG A 237 14.99 -16.83 -26.49
CA ARG A 237 16.07 -15.96 -26.96
C ARG A 237 17.37 -16.74 -27.20
N ARG A 238 17.71 -17.68 -26.32
CA ARG A 238 18.90 -18.55 -26.46
C ARG A 238 18.79 -19.49 -27.66
N THR A 239 17.62 -20.08 -27.94
CA THR A 239 17.42 -20.94 -29.11
C THR A 239 17.44 -20.16 -30.42
N LEU A 240 16.89 -18.94 -30.45
CA LEU A 240 16.97 -18.03 -31.60
C LEU A 240 18.41 -17.58 -31.89
N ALA A 241 19.18 -17.24 -30.85
CA ALA A 241 20.59 -16.91 -30.99
C ALA A 241 21.41 -18.09 -31.56
N ARG A 242 21.22 -19.30 -31.03
CA ARG A 242 21.87 -20.52 -31.55
C ARG A 242 21.50 -20.82 -33.01
N ARG A 243 20.23 -20.62 -33.40
CA ARG A 243 19.81 -20.77 -34.81
C ARG A 243 20.46 -19.74 -35.72
N ARG A 244 20.62 -18.47 -35.28
CA ARG A 244 21.31 -17.43 -36.05
C ARG A 244 22.81 -17.72 -36.21
N ASP A 245 23.48 -18.19 -35.16
CA ASP A 245 24.90 -18.55 -35.22
C ASP A 245 25.15 -19.81 -36.06
N GLY A 246 24.27 -20.82 -35.95
CA GLY A 246 24.30 -22.00 -36.82
C GLY A 246 24.13 -21.64 -38.30
N ARG A 247 23.24 -20.67 -38.61
CA ARG A 247 23.03 -20.16 -39.98
C ARG A 247 24.22 -19.34 -40.49
N LYS A 248 24.90 -18.59 -39.63
CA LYS A 248 26.14 -17.89 -39.99
C LYS A 248 27.28 -18.87 -40.26
N LYS A 249 27.50 -19.87 -39.41
CA LYS A 249 28.55 -20.90 -39.60
C LYS A 249 28.34 -21.72 -40.88
N THR A 250 27.11 -22.09 -41.20
CA THR A 250 26.78 -22.79 -42.47
C THR A 250 26.97 -21.90 -43.69
N ARG A 251 26.68 -20.59 -43.61
CA ARG A 251 26.96 -19.64 -44.70
C ARG A 251 28.46 -19.42 -44.93
N VAL A 252 29.26 -19.33 -43.86
CA VAL A 252 30.72 -19.17 -43.96
C VAL A 252 31.37 -20.45 -44.50
N SER A 253 30.91 -21.63 -44.06
CA SER A 253 31.41 -22.92 -44.56
C SER A 253 31.11 -23.15 -46.05
N ARG A 254 29.95 -22.71 -46.56
CA ARG A 254 29.65 -22.76 -48.01
C ARG A 254 30.48 -21.77 -48.83
N ARG A 255 30.89 -20.64 -48.25
CA ARG A 255 31.71 -19.64 -48.93
C ARG A 255 33.18 -20.06 -49.06
N ASN A 256 33.70 -20.85 -48.12
CA ASN A 256 35.09 -21.35 -48.15
C ASN A 256 35.28 -22.65 -48.93
N ARG A 257 34.22 -23.32 -49.41
CA ARG A 257 34.30 -24.53 -50.26
C ARG A 257 34.11 -24.25 -51.75
N GLY A 258 34.01 -22.98 -52.13
CA GLY A 258 33.78 -22.54 -53.52
C GLY A 258 34.98 -21.80 -54.13
N ASN A 259 36.17 -21.89 -53.52
CA ASN A 259 37.44 -21.44 -54.09
C ASN A 259 38.35 -22.64 -54.30
#